data_AF-A0A381SW04-F1
#
_entry.id   AF-A0A381SW04-F1
#
_cell.length_a   1.000
_cell.length_b   1.000
_cell.length_c   1.000
_cell.angle_alpha   90.00
_cell.angle_beta   90.00
_cell.angle_gamma   90.00
#
_symmetry.space_group_name_H-M   'P 1'
#
loop_
_entity.id
_entity.type
_entity.pdbx_description
1 polymer ?
#
loop_
_entity_poly.entity_id
_entity_poly.type
_entity_poly.pdbx_seq_one_letter_code
_entity_poly.pdbx_strand_id
1 'polypeptide(L)'
;MKRCNAFLSMLVLVVGQVVGANEHSQCEPSRWGADDEIGSANLITPASVAEAAKLVTTGRTYSLGITIDSTTPAFPPRSLSLQVVQ
;
A
#
# COMPACT_ATOMS: atom_id res chain seq x y z
N MET A 1 -15.37 -64.04 3.06
CA MET A 1 -16.31 -63.26 3.88
C MET A 1 -15.54 -62.31 4.79
N LYS A 2 -15.63 -61.01 4.47
CA LYS A 2 -15.53 -59.83 5.35
C LYS A 2 -14.66 -59.94 6.61
N ARG A 3 -13.42 -59.41 6.56
CA ARG A 3 -12.92 -58.48 7.58
C ARG A 3 -12.14 -57.37 6.88
N CYS A 4 -12.54 -56.15 7.22
CA CYS A 4 -12.51 -54.98 6.37
C CYS A 4 -11.13 -54.31 6.42
N ASN A 5 -10.61 -53.99 5.24
CA ASN A 5 -9.34 -53.36 4.96
C ASN A 5 -9.38 -51.84 5.29
N ALA A 6 -9.83 -51.49 6.50
CA ALA A 6 -10.19 -50.11 6.86
C ALA A 6 -9.03 -49.27 7.40
N PHE A 7 -7.94 -49.89 7.88
CA PHE A 7 -6.80 -49.17 8.44
C PHE A 7 -5.82 -48.68 7.36
N LEU A 8 -5.70 -49.39 6.23
CA LEU A 8 -4.79 -48.99 5.15
C LEU A 8 -5.31 -47.78 4.35
N SER A 9 -6.64 -47.57 4.32
CA SER A 9 -7.24 -46.43 3.61
C SER A 9 -7.23 -45.13 4.41
N MET A 10 -6.98 -45.17 5.73
CA MET A 10 -6.92 -43.99 6.60
C MET A 10 -5.51 -43.39 6.69
N LEU A 11 -4.47 -44.07 6.19
CA LEU A 11 -3.12 -43.52 6.08
C LEU A 11 -2.94 -42.70 4.79
N VAL A 12 -3.66 -43.05 3.72
CA VAL A 12 -3.58 -42.38 2.41
C VAL A 12 -4.33 -41.04 2.39
N LEU A 13 -5.33 -40.84 3.25
CA LEU A 13 -6.12 -39.61 3.25
C LEU A 13 -5.49 -38.44 4.05
N VAL A 14 -4.49 -38.69 4.90
CA VAL A 14 -3.94 -37.67 5.81
C VAL A 14 -2.69 -36.96 5.24
N VAL A 15 -1.97 -37.59 4.30
CA VAL A 15 -0.71 -37.02 3.76
C VAL A 15 -0.96 -36.03 2.61
N GLY A 16 -2.18 -35.94 2.08
CA GLY A 16 -2.47 -35.25 0.82
C GLY A 16 -2.73 -33.74 0.89
N GLN A 17 -2.83 -33.10 2.05
CA GLN A 17 -3.34 -31.71 2.13
C GLN A 17 -2.62 -30.84 3.17
N VAL A 18 -1.41 -30.36 2.88
CA VAL A 18 -0.93 -29.03 3.36
C VAL A 18 0.08 -28.46 2.36
N VAL A 19 -0.37 -28.06 1.17
CA VAL A 19 0.33 -27.01 0.42
C VAL A 19 -0.39 -25.72 0.75
N GLY A 20 0.05 -25.06 1.82
CA GLY A 20 -0.40 -23.71 2.14
C GLY A 20 0.08 -22.77 1.04
N ALA A 21 -0.85 -22.25 0.24
CA ALA A 21 -0.58 -21.15 -0.67
C ALA A 21 -0.26 -19.91 0.15
N ASN A 22 1.04 -19.67 0.41
CA ASN A 22 1.50 -18.37 0.88
C ASN A 22 1.57 -17.43 -0.34
N GLU A 23 0.42 -16.98 -0.81
CA GLU A 23 0.26 -15.90 -1.80
C GLU A 23 0.50 -14.54 -1.14
N HIS A 24 1.57 -14.44 -0.34
CA HIS A 24 2.14 -13.16 0.02
C HIS A 24 3.23 -12.92 -1.01
N SER A 25 2.95 -12.04 -1.97
CA SER A 25 3.98 -11.43 -2.80
C SER A 25 5.12 -11.06 -1.87
N GLN A 26 6.29 -11.67 -2.04
CA GLN A 26 7.45 -11.39 -1.20
C GLN A 26 7.72 -9.89 -1.36
N CYS A 27 7.43 -9.11 -0.32
CA CYS A 27 7.68 -7.69 -0.32
C CYS A 27 9.20 -7.52 -0.28
N GLU A 28 9.81 -7.45 -1.46
CA GLU A 28 11.22 -7.14 -1.57
C GLU A 28 11.46 -5.74 -1.00
N PRO A 29 12.55 -5.55 -0.22
CA PRO A 29 12.95 -4.24 0.23
C PRO A 29 12.98 -3.26 -0.94
N SER A 30 12.54 -2.03 -0.69
CA SER A 30 12.60 -0.98 -1.70
C SER A 30 14.05 -0.76 -2.15
N ARG A 31 14.25 -0.19 -3.35
CA ARG A 31 15.60 0.17 -3.82
C ARG A 31 16.35 1.15 -2.90
N TRP A 32 15.66 1.76 -1.94
CA TRP A 32 16.21 2.72 -0.98
C TRP A 32 16.65 2.05 0.33
N GLY A 33 16.38 0.77 0.51
CA GLY A 33 16.71 0.01 1.72
C GLY A 33 15.47 -0.50 2.44
N ALA A 34 15.70 -1.43 3.38
CA ALA A 34 14.64 -2.04 4.18
C ALA A 34 14.07 -1.09 5.24
N ASP A 35 14.90 -0.18 5.75
CA ASP A 35 14.54 0.78 6.81
C ASP A 35 14.15 2.17 6.27
N ASP A 36 14.08 2.34 4.94
CA ASP A 36 13.74 3.62 4.33
C ASP A 36 12.22 3.90 4.41
N GLU A 37 11.85 5.02 5.01
CA GLU A 37 10.46 5.49 5.12
C GLU A 37 10.12 6.62 4.12
N ILE A 38 11.11 7.11 3.35
CA ILE A 38 10.96 8.25 2.43
C ILE A 38 10.47 7.80 1.04
N GLY A 39 10.94 6.66 0.55
CA GLY A 39 10.56 6.07 -0.72
C GLY A 39 10.97 6.91 -1.93
N SER A 40 10.06 7.04 -2.91
CA SER A 40 10.30 7.80 -4.16
C SER A 40 10.65 9.27 -3.94
N ALA A 41 10.36 9.84 -2.78
CA ALA A 41 10.79 11.20 -2.47
C ALA A 41 12.32 11.35 -2.41
N ASN A 42 13.08 10.26 -2.22
CA ASN A 42 14.55 10.25 -2.35
C ASN A 42 15.06 10.64 -3.75
N LEU A 43 14.20 10.63 -4.77
CA LEU A 43 14.54 11.16 -6.11
C LEU A 43 14.61 12.69 -6.15
N ILE A 44 14.03 13.38 -5.17
CA ILE A 44 14.05 14.84 -5.07
C ILE A 44 15.36 15.24 -4.42
N THR A 45 16.32 15.67 -5.24
CA THR A 45 17.66 16.10 -4.82
C THR A 45 17.78 17.62 -4.81
N PRO A 46 18.80 18.19 -4.12
CA PRO A 46 19.09 19.62 -4.19
C PRO A 46 19.30 20.12 -5.63
N ALA A 47 19.91 19.31 -6.49
CA ALA A 47 20.11 19.62 -7.90
C ALA A 47 18.77 19.68 -8.66
N SER A 48 17.87 18.70 -8.49
CA SER A 48 16.55 18.73 -9.14
C SER A 48 15.70 19.90 -8.66
N VAL A 49 15.83 20.29 -7.38
CA VAL A 49 15.14 21.47 -6.84
C VAL A 49 15.67 22.75 -7.48
N ALA A 50 17.00 22.89 -7.63
CA ALA A 50 17.61 24.03 -8.31
C ALA A 50 17.20 24.13 -9.79
N GLU A 51 17.12 23.00 -10.51
CA GLU A 51 16.61 22.99 -11.89
C GLU A 51 15.13 23.37 -11.95
N ALA A 52 14.29 22.85 -11.04
CA ALA A 52 12.87 23.20 -10.98
C ALA A 52 12.65 24.70 -10.71
N ALA A 53 13.49 25.32 -9.87
CA ALA A 53 13.41 26.75 -9.58
C ALA A 53 13.60 27.62 -10.83
N LYS A 54 14.42 27.19 -11.80
CA LYS A 54 14.62 27.91 -13.07
C LYS A 54 13.37 27.97 -13.94
N LEU A 55 12.38 27.10 -13.70
CA LEU A 55 11.11 27.11 -14.44
C LEU A 55 10.21 28.29 -14.06
N VAL A 56 10.49 28.98 -12.95
CA VAL A 56 9.76 30.17 -12.52
C VAL A 56 10.21 31.39 -13.34
N THR A 57 9.53 31.66 -14.45
CA THR A 57 9.89 32.75 -15.37
C THR A 57 8.93 33.94 -15.34
N THR A 58 7.66 33.71 -14.98
CA THR A 58 6.61 34.74 -15.04
C THR A 58 6.08 35.17 -13.67
N GLY A 59 6.45 34.44 -12.60
CA GLY A 59 5.93 34.68 -11.25
C GLY A 59 4.44 34.38 -11.05
N ARG A 60 3.76 33.74 -12.02
CA ARG A 60 2.36 33.34 -11.87
C ARG A 60 2.21 32.14 -10.95
N THR A 61 1.18 32.16 -10.12
CA THR A 61 0.83 31.07 -9.18
C THR A 61 -0.61 30.62 -9.40
N TYR A 62 -0.84 29.30 -9.33
CA TYR A 62 -2.17 28.70 -9.48
C TYR A 62 -2.43 27.78 -8.29
N SER A 63 -3.61 27.90 -7.66
CA SER A 63 -4.04 26.97 -6.61
C SER A 63 -4.52 25.68 -7.25
N LEU A 64 -3.93 24.54 -6.86
CA LEU A 64 -4.33 23.20 -7.31
C LEU A 64 -5.15 22.44 -6.26
N GLY A 65 -5.45 23.08 -5.13
CA GLY A 65 -6.30 22.51 -4.07
C GLY A 65 -7.79 22.69 -4.35
N ILE A 66 -8.61 21.87 -3.70
CA ILE A 66 -10.06 22.04 -3.63
C ILE A 66 -10.47 22.81 -2.37
N THR A 67 -11.62 23.49 -2.40
CA THR A 67 -12.22 24.07 -1.20
C THR A 67 -12.62 22.95 -0.24
N ILE A 68 -12.28 23.12 1.03
CA ILE A 68 -12.54 22.13 2.09
C ILE A 68 -13.73 22.58 2.92
N ASP A 69 -14.83 21.84 2.81
CA ASP A 69 -16.05 22.00 3.59
C ASP A 69 -16.80 20.67 3.81
N SER A 70 -18.00 20.71 4.39
CA SER A 70 -18.82 19.52 4.66
C SER A 70 -19.21 18.70 3.40
N THR A 71 -19.06 19.27 2.21
CA THR A 71 -19.34 18.63 0.92
C THR A 71 -18.09 18.12 0.21
N THR A 72 -16.91 18.23 0.85
CA THR A 72 -15.64 17.73 0.30
C THR A 72 -15.76 16.28 -0.16
N PRO A 73 -15.48 15.98 -1.45
CA PRO A 73 -15.54 14.61 -1.94
C PRO A 73 -14.59 13.70 -1.20
N ALA A 74 -15.10 12.59 -0.70
CA ALA A 74 -14.32 11.57 -0.02
C ALA A 74 -14.81 10.17 -0.44
N PHE A 75 -13.87 9.22 -0.52
CA PHE A 75 -14.23 7.83 -0.80
C PHE A 75 -14.98 7.26 0.42
N PRO A 76 -16.22 6.78 0.27
CA PRO A 76 -17.00 6.26 1.40
C PRO A 76 -16.25 5.12 2.13
N PRO A 77 -16.36 5.01 3.47
CA PRO A 77 -17.19 5.81 4.38
C PRO A 77 -16.49 7.06 4.94
N ARG A 78 -15.39 7.53 4.34
CA ARG A 78 -14.66 8.70 4.85
C ARG A 78 -15.54 9.95 4.74
N SER A 79 -15.49 10.82 5.76
CA SER A 79 -16.17 12.11 5.79
C SER A 79 -15.28 13.16 6.45
N LEU A 80 -15.61 14.44 6.26
CA LEU A 80 -14.96 15.55 6.94
C LEU A 80 -15.82 16.01 8.12
N SER A 81 -15.24 16.11 9.31
CA SER A 81 -15.85 16.73 10.49
C SER A 81 -14.92 17.82 11.02
N LEU A 82 -15.41 19.06 11.06
CA LEU A 82 -14.68 20.20 11.61
C LEU A 82 -15.20 20.50 13.01
N GLN A 83 -14.34 20.33 14.01
CA GLN A 83 -14.64 20.69 15.40
C GLN A 83 -13.86 21.94 15.79
N VAL A 84 -14.58 22.97 16.24
CA VAL A 84 -13.97 24.17 16.84
C VAL A 84 -13.95 23.96 18.34
N VAL A 85 -12.76 23.93 18.95
CA VAL A 85 -12.58 23.84 20.40
C VAL A 85 -12.34 25.23 20.97
N GLN A 86 -12.98 25.54 22.09
CA GLN A 86 -12.86 26.80 22.84
C GLN A 86 -12.17 26.56 24.18
#